data_AF-A0A953BJZ1-F1
#
_entry.id   AF-A0A953BJZ1-F1
#
_cell.length_a   1.000
_cell.length_b   1.000
_cell.length_c   1.000
_cell.angle_alpha   90.00
_cell.angle_beta   90.00
_cell.angle_gamma   90.00
#
_symmetry.space_group_name_H-M   'P 1'
#
loop_
_entity.id
_entity.type
_entity.pdbx_description
1 polymer ?
#
loop_
_entity_poly.entity_id
_entity_poly.type
_entity_poly.pdbx_seq_one_letter_code
_entity_poly.pdbx_strand_id
1 'polypeptide(L)'
;MLSIATAVCLSLASLAGPGDSSVSLARAEQPAQEGQRPRQPGGPEGRPQGERRISVEGAMKIMGRNLERLEPQIGDVSKKDENLTLINEMERGCIIAKGLPVPNDILAKAADDAAKEKMKRDYRTDLLSVLKTLISLEEAVAAGKTEEAKSLLQEAIKQGNLGHQALGVNDEKDDPFAPK
;
A
#
# COMPACT_ATOMS: atom_id res chain seq x y z
N MET A 1 5.99 -40.02 20.69
CA MET A 1 7.13 -39.15 21.04
C MET A 1 8.32 -39.61 20.23
N LEU A 2 8.72 -38.88 19.19
CA LEU A 2 10.02 -39.08 18.56
C LEU A 2 10.55 -37.71 18.17
N SER A 3 11.66 -37.35 18.82
CA SER A 3 12.37 -36.09 18.76
C SER A 3 13.36 -36.15 17.60
N ILE A 4 13.32 -35.17 16.68
CA ILE A 4 14.38 -34.94 15.70
C ILE A 4 14.95 -33.56 15.98
N ALA A 5 16.09 -33.56 16.66
CA ALA A 5 16.95 -32.41 16.82
C ALA A 5 17.69 -32.17 15.49
N THR A 6 17.57 -30.97 14.93
CA THR A 6 18.45 -30.51 13.85
C THR A 6 19.13 -29.24 14.31
N ALA A 7 20.38 -29.41 14.73
CA ALA A 7 21.32 -28.34 15.03
C ALA A 7 21.79 -27.71 13.70
N VAL A 8 21.53 -26.42 13.52
CA VAL A 8 22.23 -25.61 12.51
C VAL A 8 23.18 -24.70 13.25
N CYS A 9 24.45 -25.09 13.19
CA CYS A 9 25.60 -24.33 13.64
C CYS A 9 25.94 -23.21 12.64
N LEU A 10 26.33 -22.07 13.22
CA LEU A 10 27.38 -21.15 12.75
C LEU A 10 27.27 -20.52 11.36
N SER A 11 27.22 -19.19 11.34
CA SER A 11 28.42 -18.38 11.02
C SER A 11 28.23 -16.92 11.45
N LEU A 12 28.90 -16.54 12.54
CA LEU A 12 29.32 -15.17 12.76
C LEU A 12 30.44 -14.85 11.76
N ALA A 13 30.27 -13.81 10.96
CA ALA A 13 31.38 -13.13 10.31
C ALA A 13 31.16 -11.61 10.39
N SER A 14 32.09 -11.01 11.11
CA SER A 14 32.37 -9.58 11.24
C SER A 14 32.62 -8.91 9.89
N LEU A 15 32.29 -7.62 9.77
CA LEU A 15 33.25 -6.57 9.41
C LEU A 15 32.59 -5.19 9.52
N ALA A 16 32.87 -4.54 10.65
CA ALA A 16 32.78 -3.10 10.80
C ALA A 16 33.85 -2.44 9.92
N GLY A 17 33.45 -1.45 9.12
CA GLY A 17 34.36 -0.54 8.43
C GLY A 17 33.89 0.90 8.65
N PRO A 18 34.67 1.75 9.34
CA PRO A 18 34.43 3.19 9.33
C PRO A 18 34.97 3.77 8.02
N GLY A 19 34.09 3.89 7.02
CA GLY A 19 34.35 4.61 5.78
C GLY A 19 34.02 6.08 5.95
N ASP A 20 35.02 6.86 6.35
CA ASP A 20 35.03 8.31 6.28
C ASP A 20 34.81 8.74 4.82
N SER A 21 33.72 9.45 4.54
CA SER A 21 33.44 10.02 3.22
C SER A 21 32.98 11.45 3.40
N SER A 22 33.98 12.32 3.48
CA SER A 22 33.87 13.76 3.26
C SER A 22 33.22 14.05 1.92
N VAL A 23 31.91 14.35 1.92
CA VAL A 23 31.24 14.92 0.74
C VAL A 23 31.39 16.43 0.80
N SER A 24 32.24 16.93 -0.08
CA SER A 24 32.48 18.35 -0.36
C SER A 24 31.17 19.08 -0.68
N LEU A 25 30.88 20.11 0.12
CA LEU A 25 29.92 21.17 -0.17
C LEU A 25 30.40 22.02 -1.36
N ALA A 26 30.14 21.56 -2.58
CA ALA A 26 30.23 22.41 -3.77
C ALA A 26 28.88 23.14 -3.96
N ARG A 27 28.77 24.28 -3.29
CA ARG A 27 27.69 25.26 -3.47
C ARG A 27 27.86 25.92 -4.84
N ALA A 28 27.09 25.48 -5.83
CA ALA A 28 26.95 26.18 -7.10
C ALA A 28 26.06 27.41 -6.88
N GLU A 29 26.62 28.60 -7.10
CA GLU A 29 25.87 29.85 -7.27
C GLU A 29 24.93 29.71 -8.48
N GLN A 30 23.62 29.80 -8.24
CA GLN A 30 22.65 30.02 -9.30
C GLN A 30 22.55 31.53 -9.60
N PRO A 31 22.67 31.96 -10.86
CA PRO A 31 22.44 33.34 -11.26
C PRO A 31 20.95 33.69 -11.11
N ALA A 32 20.70 34.83 -10.48
CA ALA A 32 19.39 35.44 -10.36
C ALA A 32 18.83 35.79 -11.75
N GLN A 33 17.84 35.02 -12.21
CA GLN A 33 16.97 35.45 -13.32
C GLN A 33 15.76 36.18 -12.73
N GLU A 34 15.91 37.51 -12.62
CA GLU A 34 14.80 38.45 -12.51
C GLU A 34 14.02 38.47 -13.83
N GLY A 35 13.02 37.60 -13.93
CA GLY A 35 12.01 37.61 -14.99
C GLY A 35 10.64 37.87 -14.38
N GLN A 36 10.28 39.15 -14.23
CA GLN A 36 8.95 39.60 -13.82
C GLN A 36 7.89 39.01 -14.75
N ARG A 37 7.11 38.04 -14.26
CA ARG A 37 5.84 37.67 -14.90
C ARG A 37 4.72 38.53 -14.31
N PRO A 38 3.84 39.11 -15.15
CA PRO A 38 2.73 39.93 -14.69
C PRO A 38 1.80 39.12 -13.79
N ARG A 39 1.50 39.66 -12.61
CA ARG A 39 0.52 39.13 -11.66
C ARG A 39 -0.85 39.10 -12.33
N GLN A 40 -1.35 37.90 -12.62
CA GLN A 40 -2.72 37.70 -13.10
C GLN A 40 -3.69 37.89 -11.90
N PRO A 41 -4.60 38.87 -11.94
CA PRO A 41 -5.59 39.09 -10.89
C PRO A 41 -6.79 38.16 -11.09
N GLY A 42 -7.21 37.45 -10.04
CA GLY A 42 -8.51 36.78 -9.97
C GLY A 42 -8.50 35.30 -10.37
N GLY A 43 -7.86 34.45 -9.56
CA GLY A 43 -8.19 33.02 -9.50
C GLY A 43 -9.23 32.79 -8.42
N PRO A 44 -10.24 31.92 -8.65
CA PRO A 44 -11.38 31.74 -7.76
C PRO A 44 -10.93 31.43 -6.33
N GLU A 45 -11.44 32.23 -5.40
CA GLU A 45 -11.27 32.11 -3.95
C GLU A 45 -11.33 30.65 -3.50
N GLY A 46 -10.31 30.29 -2.73
CA GLY A 46 -10.09 28.95 -2.22
C GLY A 46 -11.37 28.38 -1.65
N ARG A 47 -11.88 27.32 -2.30
CA ARG A 47 -12.70 26.36 -1.59
C ARG A 47 -11.88 25.96 -0.36
N PRO A 48 -12.41 26.13 0.87
CA PRO A 48 -11.71 25.67 2.05
C PRO A 48 -11.37 24.22 1.76
N GLN A 49 -10.08 23.91 1.80
CA GLN A 49 -9.56 22.56 1.67
C GLN A 49 -9.98 21.86 2.96
N GLY A 50 -11.30 21.62 3.09
CA GLY A 50 -11.92 20.96 4.21
C GLY A 50 -11.16 19.67 4.36
N GLU A 51 -10.66 19.44 5.58
CA GLU A 51 -9.97 18.23 5.97
C GLU A 51 -10.58 17.06 5.21
N ARG A 52 -9.86 16.54 4.22
CA ARG A 52 -10.31 15.38 3.46
C ARG A 52 -10.29 14.24 4.46
N ARG A 53 -11.44 14.01 5.10
CA ARG A 53 -11.60 12.92 6.06
C ARG A 53 -11.20 11.66 5.34
N ILE A 54 -10.18 10.98 5.86
CA ILE A 54 -9.68 9.76 5.24
C ILE A 54 -10.80 8.72 5.39
N SER A 55 -11.34 8.27 4.26
CA SER A 55 -12.38 7.26 4.19
C SER A 55 -11.78 5.91 3.84
N VAL A 56 -12.50 4.82 4.17
CA VAL A 56 -12.12 3.45 3.78
C VAL A 56 -11.99 3.36 2.26
N GLU A 57 -12.98 3.90 1.53
CA GLU A 57 -12.97 3.94 0.07
C GLU A 57 -11.75 4.66 -0.49
N GLY A 58 -11.37 5.81 0.10
CA GLY A 58 -10.18 6.55 -0.29
C GLY A 58 -8.90 5.74 -0.08
N ALA A 59 -8.80 5.02 1.04
CA ALA A 59 -7.67 4.15 1.33
C ALA A 59 -7.58 2.96 0.36
N MET A 60 -8.70 2.28 0.06
CA MET A 60 -8.75 1.19 -0.91
C MET A 60 -8.42 1.66 -2.33
N LYS A 61 -8.88 2.86 -2.72
CA LYS A 61 -8.55 3.46 -4.01
C LYS A 61 -7.07 3.76 -4.17
N ILE A 62 -6.39 4.15 -3.09
CA ILE A 62 -4.92 4.30 -3.08
C ILE A 62 -4.27 2.94 -3.31
N MET A 63 -4.73 1.87 -2.64
CA MET A 63 -4.21 0.52 -2.84
C MET A 63 -4.40 0.06 -4.29
N GLY A 64 -5.60 0.18 -4.85
CA GLY A 64 -5.91 -0.26 -6.22
C GLY A 64 -5.06 0.45 -7.29
N ARG A 65 -4.89 1.78 -7.19
CA ARG A 65 -4.05 2.54 -8.13
C ARG A 65 -2.58 2.16 -8.08
N ASN A 66 -2.06 1.86 -6.89
CA ASN A 66 -0.67 1.43 -6.75
C ASN A 66 -0.51 -0.01 -7.24
N LEU A 67 -1.49 -0.87 -7.02
CA LEU A 67 -1.54 -2.23 -7.54
C LEU A 67 -1.49 -2.25 -9.08
N GLU A 68 -2.35 -1.48 -9.76
CA GLU A 68 -2.37 -1.34 -11.23
C GLU A 68 -1.01 -0.92 -11.80
N ARG A 69 -0.26 -0.09 -11.05
CA ARG A 69 1.08 0.36 -11.43
C ARG A 69 2.14 -0.69 -11.15
N LEU A 70 2.01 -1.42 -10.04
CA LEU A 70 2.97 -2.41 -9.57
C LEU A 70 2.95 -3.67 -10.44
N GLU A 71 1.77 -4.16 -10.80
CA GLU A 71 1.57 -5.42 -11.53
C GLU A 71 2.43 -5.57 -12.80
N PRO A 72 2.50 -4.60 -13.72
CA PRO A 72 3.32 -4.74 -14.93
C PRO A 72 4.83 -4.69 -14.68
N GLN A 73 5.29 -4.21 -13.51
CA GLN A 73 6.71 -3.92 -13.25
C GLN A 73 7.32 -4.63 -12.05
N ILE A 74 6.53 -5.41 -11.29
CA ILE A 74 7.03 -6.24 -10.18
C ILE A 74 8.13 -7.24 -10.64
N GLY A 75 8.11 -7.56 -11.94
CA GLY A 75 9.09 -8.40 -12.62
C GLY A 75 10.48 -7.77 -12.84
N ASP A 76 10.57 -6.44 -12.77
CA ASP A 76 11.73 -5.68 -13.22
C ASP A 76 12.61 -5.24 -12.05
N VAL A 77 13.81 -5.82 -11.96
CA VAL A 77 14.79 -5.53 -10.90
C VAL A 77 15.33 -4.09 -11.01
N SER A 78 15.32 -3.49 -12.20
CA SER A 78 15.76 -2.10 -12.39
C SER A 78 14.81 -1.08 -11.75
N LYS A 79 13.57 -1.50 -11.49
CA LYS A 79 12.51 -0.69 -10.86
C LYS A 79 12.29 -1.04 -9.39
N LYS A 80 13.23 -1.74 -8.76
CA LYS A 80 13.10 -2.19 -7.36
C LYS A 80 12.67 -1.06 -6.41
N ASP A 81 13.31 0.10 -6.47
CA ASP A 81 13.02 1.21 -5.54
C ASP A 81 11.63 1.81 -5.79
N GLU A 82 11.20 1.87 -7.04
CA GLU A 82 9.83 2.27 -7.41
C GLU A 82 8.81 1.25 -6.90
N ASN A 83 9.09 -0.05 -7.08
CA ASN A 83 8.25 -1.14 -6.60
C ASN A 83 8.07 -1.10 -5.08
N LEU A 84 9.17 -0.90 -4.32
CA LEU A 84 9.13 -0.75 -2.87
C LEU A 84 8.30 0.46 -2.44
N THR A 85 8.39 1.58 -3.17
CA THR A 85 7.56 2.76 -2.91
C THR A 85 6.07 2.46 -3.11
N LEU A 86 5.71 1.77 -4.20
CA LEU A 86 4.32 1.38 -4.47
C LEU A 86 3.77 0.41 -3.41
N ILE A 87 4.56 -0.57 -3.00
CA ILE A 87 4.20 -1.53 -1.94
C ILE A 87 3.96 -0.78 -0.62
N ASN A 88 4.86 0.14 -0.24
CA ASN A 88 4.69 0.92 0.98
C ASN A 88 3.40 1.76 0.97
N GLU A 89 3.03 2.37 -0.17
CA GLU A 89 1.77 3.10 -0.29
C GLU A 89 0.54 2.18 -0.18
N MET A 90 0.62 0.95 -0.69
CA MET A 90 -0.42 -0.06 -0.49
C MET A 90 -0.55 -0.46 0.98
N GLU A 91 0.56 -0.68 1.69
CA GLU A 91 0.57 -0.99 3.12
C GLU A 91 -0.02 0.13 3.96
N ARG A 92 0.35 1.38 3.66
CA ARG A 92 -0.23 2.58 4.31
C ARG A 92 -1.73 2.64 4.09
N GLY A 93 -2.21 2.40 2.86
CA GLY A 93 -3.63 2.30 2.55
C GLY A 93 -4.33 1.22 3.39
N CYS A 94 -3.72 0.03 3.48
CA CYS A 94 -4.27 -1.09 4.26
C CYS A 94 -4.32 -0.78 5.77
N ILE A 95 -3.27 -0.18 6.32
CA ILE A 95 -3.21 0.26 7.73
C ILE A 95 -4.32 1.28 8.03
N ILE A 96 -4.50 2.26 7.14
CA ILE A 96 -5.55 3.26 7.31
C ILE A 96 -6.93 2.60 7.26
N ALA A 97 -7.20 1.78 6.24
CA ALA A 97 -8.47 1.08 6.12
C ALA A 97 -8.79 0.24 7.36
N LYS A 98 -7.82 -0.54 7.86
CA LYS A 98 -7.97 -1.36 9.07
C LYS A 98 -8.30 -0.53 10.32
N GLY A 99 -7.77 0.69 10.40
CA GLY A 99 -8.01 1.62 11.51
C GLY A 99 -9.40 2.26 11.49
N LEU A 100 -10.09 2.22 10.35
CA LEU A 100 -11.41 2.82 10.18
C LEU A 100 -12.54 1.81 10.50
N PRO A 101 -13.73 2.29 10.90
CA PRO A 101 -14.89 1.44 11.07
C PRO A 101 -15.39 0.91 9.71
N VAL A 102 -15.99 -0.28 9.73
CA VAL A 102 -16.70 -0.83 8.57
C VAL A 102 -17.81 0.14 8.15
N PRO A 103 -17.95 0.47 6.85
CA PRO A 103 -19.04 1.30 6.36
C PRO A 103 -20.43 0.83 6.79
N ASN A 104 -21.31 1.77 7.16
CA ASN A 104 -22.62 1.47 7.75
C ASN A 104 -23.57 0.75 6.76
N ASP A 105 -23.43 1.04 5.47
CA ASP A 105 -24.14 0.39 4.36
C ASP A 105 -23.81 -1.10 4.25
N ILE A 106 -22.58 -1.50 4.57
CA ILE A 106 -22.17 -2.90 4.65
C ILE A 106 -22.74 -3.53 5.92
N LEU A 107 -22.63 -2.86 7.06
CA LEU A 107 -23.17 -3.36 8.34
C LEU A 107 -24.70 -3.50 8.35
N ALA A 108 -25.41 -2.70 7.54
CA ALA A 108 -26.86 -2.80 7.39
C ALA A 108 -27.31 -4.13 6.74
N LYS A 109 -26.40 -4.86 6.08
CA LYS A 109 -26.68 -6.17 5.49
C LYS A 109 -26.63 -7.32 6.52
N ALA A 110 -26.13 -7.06 7.73
CA ALA A 110 -26.10 -8.07 8.79
C ALA A 110 -27.50 -8.33 9.37
N ALA A 111 -27.81 -9.59 9.67
CA ALA A 111 -29.11 -9.99 10.21
C ALA A 111 -29.38 -9.45 11.62
N ASP A 112 -28.34 -9.39 12.46
CA ASP A 112 -28.42 -8.96 13.86
C ASP A 112 -27.08 -8.34 14.33
N ASP A 113 -27.03 -7.92 15.59
CA ASP A 113 -25.84 -7.29 16.15
C ASP A 113 -24.67 -8.26 16.33
N ALA A 114 -24.92 -9.56 16.54
CA ALA A 114 -23.88 -10.56 16.60
C ALA A 114 -23.19 -10.74 15.23
N ALA A 115 -23.97 -10.71 14.16
CA ALA A 115 -23.48 -10.73 12.78
C ALA A 115 -22.68 -9.45 12.44
N LYS A 116 -23.11 -8.27 12.91
CA LYS A 116 -22.33 -7.02 12.76
C LYS A 116 -20.96 -7.12 13.43
N GLU A 117 -20.91 -7.63 14.66
CA GLU A 117 -19.63 -7.78 15.37
C GLU A 117 -18.73 -8.83 14.73
N LYS A 118 -19.31 -9.92 14.19
CA LYS A 118 -18.55 -10.87 13.38
C LYS A 118 -17.97 -10.21 12.13
N MET A 119 -18.77 -9.49 11.36
CA MET A 119 -18.30 -8.76 10.16
C MET A 119 -17.17 -7.76 10.48
N LYS A 120 -17.26 -7.02 11.60
CA LYS A 120 -16.20 -6.09 12.03
C LYS A 120 -14.88 -6.81 12.37
N ARG A 121 -14.96 -8.00 12.98
CA ARG A 121 -13.77 -8.80 13.30
C ARG A 121 -13.16 -9.41 12.05
N ASP A 122 -13.98 -10.00 11.19
CA ASP A 122 -13.54 -10.62 9.94
C ASP A 122 -12.89 -9.57 9.03
N TYR A 123 -13.52 -8.40 8.85
CA TYR A 123 -12.94 -7.25 8.13
C TYR A 123 -11.51 -6.90 8.58
N ARG A 124 -11.29 -6.78 9.89
CA ARG A 124 -9.94 -6.45 10.42
C ARG A 124 -8.96 -7.60 10.22
N THR A 125 -9.44 -8.84 10.30
CA THR A 125 -8.61 -10.03 10.14
C THR A 125 -8.16 -10.18 8.69
N ASP A 126 -9.07 -9.94 7.73
CA ASP A 126 -8.79 -10.01 6.30
C ASP A 126 -7.76 -8.93 5.90
N LEU A 127 -7.96 -7.68 6.35
CA LEU A 127 -6.98 -6.61 6.11
C LEU A 127 -5.62 -6.89 6.75
N LEU A 128 -5.60 -7.51 7.94
CA LEU A 128 -4.35 -7.91 8.56
C LEU A 128 -3.65 -9.03 7.76
N SER A 129 -4.41 -9.95 7.15
CA SER A 129 -3.88 -10.98 6.25
C SER A 129 -3.25 -10.35 5.01
N VAL A 130 -3.96 -9.45 4.34
CA VAL A 130 -3.44 -8.70 3.18
C VAL A 130 -2.16 -7.95 3.54
N LEU A 131 -2.16 -7.24 4.68
CA LEU A 131 -0.98 -6.51 5.15
C LEU A 131 0.24 -7.42 5.35
N LYS A 132 0.06 -8.61 5.92
CA LYS A 132 1.16 -9.57 6.09
C LYS A 132 1.71 -10.04 4.74
N THR A 133 0.83 -10.32 3.78
CA THR A 133 1.25 -10.70 2.42
C THR A 133 2.01 -9.57 1.73
N LEU A 134 1.60 -8.30 1.94
CA LEU A 134 2.33 -7.14 1.41
C LEU A 134 3.73 -6.97 2.03
N ILE A 135 3.87 -7.20 3.34
CA ILE A 135 5.20 -7.17 4.00
C ILE A 135 6.10 -8.28 3.44
N SER A 136 5.58 -9.50 3.26
CA SER A 136 6.35 -10.57 2.62
C SER A 136 6.70 -10.25 1.16
N LEU A 137 5.81 -9.56 0.43
CA LEU A 137 6.08 -9.06 -0.91
C LEU A 137 7.21 -8.03 -0.91
N GLU A 138 7.19 -7.08 0.04
CA GLU A 138 8.27 -6.09 0.25
C GLU A 138 9.61 -6.79 0.49
N GLU A 139 9.65 -7.78 1.39
CA GLU A 139 10.84 -8.58 1.68
C GLU A 139 11.36 -9.30 0.42
N ALA A 140 10.47 -9.91 -0.37
CA ALA A 140 10.84 -10.60 -1.60
C ALA A 140 11.42 -9.65 -2.67
N VAL A 141 10.83 -8.46 -2.84
CA VAL A 141 11.33 -7.42 -3.76
C VAL A 141 12.67 -6.88 -3.29
N ALA A 142 12.83 -6.60 -1.99
CA ALA A 142 14.08 -6.14 -1.40
C ALA A 142 15.21 -7.15 -1.60
N ALA A 143 14.88 -8.46 -1.53
CA ALA A 143 15.81 -9.56 -1.77
C ALA A 143 16.04 -9.89 -3.27
N GLY A 144 15.37 -9.19 -4.20
CA GLY A 144 15.49 -9.45 -5.64
C GLY A 144 14.87 -10.77 -6.10
N LYS A 145 13.96 -11.36 -5.32
CA LYS A 145 13.31 -12.64 -5.62
C LYS A 145 12.04 -12.43 -6.45
N THR A 146 12.23 -12.11 -7.73
CA THR A 146 11.17 -11.69 -8.64
C THR A 146 10.00 -12.66 -8.78
N GLU A 147 10.25 -13.97 -8.87
CA GLU A 147 9.17 -14.96 -9.03
C GLU A 147 8.35 -15.15 -7.74
N GLU A 148 9.01 -15.10 -6.57
CA GLU A 148 8.34 -15.10 -5.27
C GLU A 148 7.48 -13.84 -5.11
N ALA A 149 8.01 -12.67 -5.49
CA ALA A 149 7.27 -11.41 -5.48
C ALA A 149 6.01 -11.45 -6.38
N LYS A 150 6.10 -11.99 -7.60
CA LYS A 150 4.92 -12.17 -8.46
C LYS A 150 3.85 -13.05 -7.81
N SER A 151 4.25 -14.17 -7.21
CA SER A 151 3.32 -15.09 -6.54
C SER A 151 2.65 -14.43 -5.33
N LEU A 152 3.41 -13.69 -4.52
CA LEU A 152 2.88 -12.98 -3.35
C LEU A 152 1.93 -11.85 -3.76
N LEU A 153 2.23 -11.15 -4.85
CA LEU A 153 1.33 -10.13 -5.40
C LEU A 153 -0.02 -10.75 -5.82
N GLN A 154 -0.01 -11.88 -6.53
CA GLN A 154 -1.23 -12.59 -6.94
C GLN A 154 -2.04 -13.10 -5.74
N GLU A 155 -1.38 -13.58 -4.69
CA GLU A 155 -2.04 -13.96 -3.44
C GLU A 155 -2.66 -12.75 -2.73
N ALA A 156 -1.97 -11.59 -2.69
CA ALA A 156 -2.53 -10.36 -2.13
C ALA A 156 -3.77 -9.89 -2.90
N ILE A 157 -3.77 -9.96 -4.24
CA ILE A 157 -4.93 -9.66 -5.09
C ILE A 157 -6.10 -10.58 -4.75
N LYS A 158 -5.84 -11.88 -4.66
CA LYS A 158 -6.85 -12.88 -4.32
C LYS A 158 -7.46 -12.64 -2.94
N GLN A 159 -6.63 -12.34 -1.93
CA GLN A 159 -7.11 -12.01 -0.58
C GLN A 159 -7.97 -10.74 -0.57
N GLY A 160 -7.58 -9.70 -1.32
CA GLY A 160 -8.38 -8.48 -1.49
C GLY A 160 -9.76 -8.78 -2.10
N ASN A 161 -9.79 -9.55 -3.19
CA ASN A 161 -11.04 -9.92 -3.87
C ASN A 161 -11.95 -10.78 -2.99
N LEU A 162 -11.40 -11.71 -2.21
CA LEU A 162 -12.17 -12.50 -1.24
C LEU A 162 -12.80 -11.61 -0.17
N GLY A 163 -12.07 -10.61 0.33
CA GLY A 163 -12.59 -9.63 1.28
C GLY A 163 -13.73 -8.80 0.69
N HIS A 164 -13.58 -8.30 -0.56
CA HIS A 164 -14.65 -7.57 -1.25
C HIS A 164 -15.92 -8.42 -1.44
N GLN A 165 -15.75 -9.67 -1.89
CA GLN A 165 -16.85 -10.62 -2.08
C GLN A 165 -17.55 -10.94 -0.75
N ALA A 166 -16.79 -11.19 0.31
CA ALA A 166 -17.35 -11.49 1.64
C ALA A 166 -18.18 -10.34 2.21
N LEU A 167 -17.86 -9.09 1.87
CA LEU A 167 -18.61 -7.89 2.27
C LEU A 167 -19.73 -7.51 1.30
N GLY A 168 -19.87 -8.26 0.19
CA GLY A 168 -20.85 -8.01 -0.85
C GLY A 168 -20.67 -6.63 -1.51
N VAL A 169 -19.43 -6.20 -1.66
CA VAL A 169 -19.06 -5.04 -2.49
C VAL A 169 -19.05 -5.55 -3.92
N ASN A 170 -20.00 -5.09 -4.74
CA ASN A 170 -20.03 -5.43 -6.16
C ASN A 170 -19.20 -4.39 -6.91
N ASP A 171 -18.11 -4.82 -7.55
CA ASP A 171 -17.25 -3.93 -8.36
C ASP A 171 -17.97 -3.35 -9.60
N GLU A 172 -19.19 -3.82 -9.90
CA GLU A 172 -19.89 -3.57 -11.17
C GLU A 172 -20.92 -2.42 -11.12
N LYS A 173 -21.34 -1.94 -9.93
CA LYS A 173 -22.53 -1.07 -9.81
C LYS A 173 -22.31 0.43 -9.63
N ASP A 174 -21.07 0.88 -9.35
CA ASP A 174 -20.79 2.28 -9.01
C ASP A 174 -19.80 2.98 -9.95
N ASP A 175 -19.59 2.47 -11.16
CA ASP A 175 -18.94 3.25 -12.22
C ASP A 175 -20.00 4.06 -12.98
N PRO A 176 -20.14 5.39 -12.75
CA PRO A 176 -21.08 6.23 -13.49
C PRO A 176 -20.74 6.31 -15.00
N PHE A 177 -19.64 5.71 -15.44
CA PHE A 177 -19.21 5.62 -16.83
C PHE A 177 -19.27 4.21 -17.43
N ALA A 178 -19.75 3.20 -16.70
CA ALA A 178 -20.00 1.89 -17.30
C ALA A 178 -21.06 2.04 -18.42
N PRO A 179 -20.81 1.52 -19.64
CA PRO A 179 -21.76 1.60 -20.73
C PRO A 179 -23.03 0.82 -20.34
N LYS A 180 -24.19 1.51 -20.38
CA LYS A 180 -25.52 0.92 -20.19
C LYS A 180 -25.94 0.09 -21.38
#